data_AF-A0A1T4M177-F1
#
_entry.id   AF-A0A1T4M177-F1
#
_cell.length_a   1.000
_cell.length_b   1.000
_cell.length_c   1.000
_cell.angle_alpha   90.00
_cell.angle_beta   90.00
_cell.angle_gamma   90.00
#
_symmetry.space_group_name_H-M   'P 1'
#
loop_
_entity.id
_entity.type
_entity.pdbx_description
1 polymer ?
#
loop_
_entity_poly.entity_id
_entity_poly.type
_entity_poly.pdbx_seq_one_letter_code
_entity_poly.pdbx_strand_id
1 'polypeptide(L)'
;MTVIRRLDAVLEDSKEEVLEMKKKLDEMGVLNQTEALCSVSGQAFYNDSAFILKDLTSRTKKQQLEADFIAYLDGFSPNIQEILEKFRFREQINVMTDADVLGGVIEKFVSPKINLSPNPVLDDNGDILLPGLDNHTMGIIFEELIRRFNEENNEEAGEHFTPRDAIRLMTDLMFKPIADKITNGTYLCYDGACGTGGMLTIADERLKELGEKNKDLSIYLYGQESQPETYAIAKADMILKGDGSQAG
;
A
#
# COMPACT_ATOMS: atom_id res chain seq x y z
N MET A 1 2.72 4.46 -9.49
CA MET A 1 1.28 4.73 -9.72
C MET A 1 0.36 3.70 -9.08
N THR A 2 0.56 2.39 -9.25
CA THR A 2 -0.30 1.35 -8.65
C THR A 2 -0.49 1.51 -7.14
N VAL A 3 0.59 1.76 -6.39
CA VAL A 3 0.55 2.05 -4.94
C VAL A 3 -0.33 3.27 -4.64
N ILE A 4 -0.10 4.38 -5.34
CA ILE A 4 -0.87 5.62 -5.14
C ILE A 4 -2.36 5.40 -5.40
N ARG A 5 -2.73 4.70 -6.48
CA ARG A 5 -4.14 4.44 -6.75
C ARG A 5 -4.77 3.53 -5.69
N ARG A 6 -4.05 2.54 -5.16
CA ARG A 6 -4.54 1.72 -4.04
C ARG A 6 -4.76 2.56 -2.78
N LEU A 7 -3.80 3.41 -2.42
CA LEU A 7 -3.90 4.32 -1.27
C LEU A 7 -5.07 5.31 -1.43
N ASP A 8 -5.24 5.87 -2.62
CA ASP A 8 -6.36 6.76 -2.95
C ASP A 8 -7.71 6.05 -2.81
N ALA A 9 -7.84 4.88 -3.44
CA ALA A 9 -9.10 4.14 -3.49
C ALA A 9 -9.62 3.68 -2.12
N VAL A 10 -8.74 3.45 -1.13
CA VAL A 10 -9.17 3.11 0.24
C VAL A 10 -9.51 4.34 1.08
N LEU A 11 -9.15 5.54 0.62
CA LEU A 11 -9.44 6.80 1.29
C LEU A 11 -10.63 7.57 0.68
N GLU A 12 -11.01 7.25 -0.57
CA GLU A 12 -12.06 7.95 -1.33
C GLU A 12 -13.34 8.18 -0.51
N ASP A 13 -13.86 7.13 0.15
CA ASP A 13 -15.10 7.19 0.93
C ASP A 13 -14.97 8.07 2.19
N SER A 14 -13.77 8.17 2.77
CA SER A 14 -13.50 8.92 4.00
C SER A 14 -13.09 10.38 3.77
N LYS A 15 -12.97 10.80 2.50
CA LYS A 15 -12.30 12.06 2.13
C LYS A 15 -12.93 13.29 2.79
N GLU A 16 -14.26 13.39 2.75
CA GLU A 16 -14.99 14.51 3.31
C GLU A 16 -14.81 14.58 4.83
N GLU A 17 -14.90 13.44 5.52
CA GLU A 17 -14.74 13.36 6.97
C GLU A 17 -13.34 13.76 7.42
N VAL A 18 -12.31 13.32 6.69
CA VAL A 18 -10.90 13.69 6.95
C VAL A 18 -10.72 15.20 6.80
N LEU A 19 -11.26 15.82 5.74
CA LEU A 19 -11.16 17.26 5.51
C LEU A 19 -11.91 18.08 6.56
N GLU A 20 -13.09 17.63 7.00
CA GLU A 20 -13.83 18.26 8.08
C GLU A 20 -13.07 18.17 9.41
N MET A 21 -12.51 17.00 9.72
CA MET A 21 -11.70 16.80 10.93
C MET A 21 -10.45 17.68 10.90
N LYS A 22 -9.72 17.70 9.78
CA LYS A 22 -8.56 18.56 9.56
C LYS A 22 -8.87 20.02 9.87
N LYS A 23 -9.96 20.53 9.29
CA LYS A 23 -10.41 21.92 9.50
C LYS A 23 -10.70 22.20 10.97
N LYS A 24 -11.42 21.32 11.67
CA LYS A 24 -11.71 21.46 13.10
C LYS A 24 -10.44 21.51 13.94
N LEU A 25 -9.49 20.61 13.66
CA LEU A 25 -8.22 20.54 14.38
C LEU A 25 -7.34 21.78 14.15
N ASP A 26 -7.34 22.31 12.93
CA ASP A 26 -6.65 23.56 12.59
C ASP A 26 -7.25 24.76 13.31
N GLU A 27 -8.58 24.88 13.33
CA GLU A 27 -9.30 25.93 14.09
C GLU A 27 -9.01 25.85 15.60
N MET A 28 -8.80 24.64 16.12
CA MET A 28 -8.42 24.39 17.52
C MET A 28 -6.92 24.57 17.80
N GLY A 29 -6.08 24.76 16.77
CA GLY A 29 -4.63 24.91 16.93
C GLY A 29 -3.91 23.63 17.37
N VAL A 30 -4.47 22.45 17.08
CA VAL A 30 -3.84 21.16 17.43
C VAL A 30 -2.62 20.91 16.54
N LEU A 31 -1.45 20.70 17.15
CA LEU A 31 -0.19 20.53 16.40
C LEU A 31 -0.01 19.13 15.81
N ASN A 32 -0.33 18.07 16.57
CA ASN A 32 -0.25 16.69 16.09
C ASN A 32 -1.65 16.15 15.82
N GLN A 33 -1.98 16.01 14.55
CA GLN A 33 -3.32 15.64 14.07
C GLN A 33 -3.38 14.20 13.56
N THR A 34 -2.23 13.53 13.45
CA THR A 34 -2.08 12.24 12.75
C THR A 34 -3.05 11.18 13.24
N GLU A 35 -3.09 10.95 14.56
CA GLU A 35 -3.94 9.90 15.15
C GLU A 35 -5.43 10.16 14.91
N ALA A 36 -5.86 11.41 15.03
CA ALA A 36 -7.24 11.79 14.79
C ALA A 36 -7.64 11.62 13.31
N LEU A 37 -6.75 11.99 12.39
CA LEU A 37 -7.01 11.86 10.95
C LEU A 37 -6.98 10.39 10.49
N CYS A 38 -6.07 9.57 11.00
CA CYS A 38 -6.06 8.12 10.77
C CYS A 38 -7.32 7.43 11.35
N SER A 39 -7.77 7.86 12.53
CA SER A 39 -8.99 7.34 13.16
C SER A 39 -10.22 7.59 12.29
N VAL A 40 -10.33 8.80 11.72
CA VAL A 40 -11.44 9.16 10.82
C VAL A 40 -11.30 8.49 9.45
N SER A 41 -10.10 8.35 8.89
CA SER A 41 -9.91 7.65 7.63
C SER A 41 -10.19 6.15 7.72
N GLY A 42 -10.17 5.57 8.93
CA GLY A 42 -10.25 4.13 9.14
C GLY A 42 -9.01 3.38 8.63
N GLN A 43 -7.93 4.11 8.35
CA GLN A 43 -6.67 3.58 7.82
C GLN A 43 -5.50 4.04 8.68
N ALA A 44 -4.37 3.34 8.60
CA ALA A 44 -3.14 3.74 9.28
C ALA A 44 -2.43 4.97 8.64
N PHE A 45 -3.11 5.63 7.72
CA PHE A 45 -2.66 6.78 6.97
C PHE A 45 -3.87 7.62 6.56
N TYR A 46 -3.60 8.83 6.08
CA TYR A 46 -4.64 9.74 5.60
C TYR A 46 -4.11 10.56 4.41
N ASN A 47 -5.03 11.25 3.73
CA ASN A 47 -4.70 12.29 2.76
C ASN A 47 -5.58 13.52 2.98
N ASP A 48 -4.99 14.62 3.45
CA ASP A 48 -5.68 15.87 3.78
C ASP A 48 -5.64 16.92 2.66
N SER A 49 -5.16 16.56 1.47
CA SER A 49 -5.21 17.44 0.30
C SER A 49 -6.66 17.71 -0.13
N ALA A 50 -6.92 18.74 -0.92
CA ALA A 50 -8.25 19.01 -1.45
C ALA A 50 -8.70 18.06 -2.57
N PHE A 51 -7.90 17.04 -2.91
CA PHE A 51 -8.08 16.23 -4.11
C PHE A 51 -8.20 14.74 -3.79
N ILE A 52 -8.97 14.03 -4.63
CA ILE A 52 -8.77 12.62 -4.92
C ILE A 52 -8.11 12.48 -6.30
N LEU A 53 -7.46 11.35 -6.59
CA LEU A 53 -6.71 11.18 -7.85
C LEU A 53 -7.58 11.41 -9.09
N LYS A 54 -8.87 11.05 -9.00
CA LYS A 54 -9.84 11.23 -10.09
C LYS A 54 -10.08 12.70 -10.44
N ASP A 55 -10.02 13.62 -9.48
CA ASP A 55 -10.25 15.05 -9.72
C ASP A 55 -9.22 15.64 -10.70
N LEU A 56 -8.01 15.10 -10.68
CA LEU A 56 -6.88 15.55 -11.49
C LEU A 56 -7.10 15.27 -12.98
N THR A 57 -7.96 14.32 -13.36
CA THR A 57 -8.30 14.06 -14.78
C THR A 57 -9.01 15.23 -15.46
N SER A 58 -9.62 16.13 -14.69
CA SER A 58 -10.32 17.31 -15.24
C SER A 58 -9.36 18.42 -15.70
N ARG A 59 -8.06 18.30 -15.47
CA ARG A 59 -7.08 19.37 -15.72
C ARG A 59 -6.59 19.37 -17.15
N THR A 60 -6.81 20.49 -17.84
CA THR A 60 -6.43 20.68 -19.25
C THR A 60 -5.06 21.34 -19.44
N LYS A 61 -4.51 21.98 -18.40
CA LYS A 61 -3.21 22.65 -18.44
C LYS A 61 -2.16 21.82 -17.70
N LYS A 62 -1.06 21.48 -18.37
CA LYS A 62 0.03 20.64 -17.83
C LYS A 62 0.58 21.14 -16.50
N GLN A 63 0.89 22.44 -16.41
CA GLN A 63 1.45 23.03 -15.19
C GLN A 63 0.46 23.02 -14.02
N GLN A 64 -0.84 23.14 -14.30
CA GLN A 64 -1.86 23.04 -13.26
C GLN A 64 -2.02 21.60 -12.80
N LEU A 65 -2.01 20.64 -13.74
CA LEU A 65 -2.08 19.22 -13.41
C LEU A 65 -0.90 18.80 -12.53
N GLU A 66 0.31 19.20 -12.90
CA GLU A 66 1.52 18.95 -12.12
C GLU A 66 1.42 19.55 -10.70
N ALA A 67 1.06 20.83 -10.59
CA ALA A 67 0.93 21.50 -9.30
C ALA A 67 -0.14 20.86 -8.41
N ASP A 68 -1.32 20.56 -8.96
CA ASP A 68 -2.41 19.91 -8.21
C ASP A 68 -2.03 18.48 -7.82
N PHE A 69 -1.28 17.76 -8.66
CA PHE A 69 -0.82 16.42 -8.32
C PHE A 69 0.25 16.45 -7.22
N ILE A 70 1.16 17.41 -7.24
CA ILE A 70 2.12 17.62 -6.13
C ILE A 70 1.36 17.92 -4.84
N ALA A 71 0.38 18.84 -4.87
CA ALA A 71 -0.44 19.15 -3.70
C ALA A 71 -1.24 17.93 -3.18
N TYR A 72 -1.74 17.09 -4.09
CA TYR A 72 -2.36 15.82 -3.72
C TYR A 72 -1.37 14.89 -2.99
N LEU A 73 -0.15 14.76 -3.50
CA LEU A 73 0.87 13.93 -2.87
C LEU A 73 1.34 14.48 -1.53
N ASP A 74 1.47 15.79 -1.40
CA ASP A 74 1.91 16.45 -0.17
C ASP A 74 0.90 16.29 0.98
N GLY A 75 -0.38 16.06 0.67
CA GLY A 75 -1.41 15.82 1.68
C GLY A 75 -1.38 14.44 2.35
N PHE A 76 -0.54 13.51 1.87
CA PHE A 76 -0.41 12.21 2.51
C PHE A 76 0.32 12.29 3.87
N SER A 77 -0.06 11.41 4.80
CA SER A 77 0.56 11.28 6.11
C SER A 77 2.07 10.93 6.07
N PRO A 78 2.84 11.20 7.15
CA PRO A 78 4.31 11.07 7.14
C PRO A 78 4.85 9.69 6.72
N ASN A 79 4.19 8.61 7.13
CA ASN A 79 4.56 7.24 6.74
C ASN A 79 4.43 7.00 5.22
N ILE A 80 3.45 7.61 4.57
CA ILE A 80 3.28 7.56 3.11
C ILE A 80 4.26 8.52 2.42
N GLN A 81 4.55 9.70 3.01
CA GLN A 81 5.56 10.61 2.46
C GLN A 81 6.92 9.93 2.29
N GLU A 82 7.32 9.12 3.26
CA GLU A 82 8.55 8.33 3.19
C GLU A 82 8.53 7.35 2.01
N ILE A 83 7.42 6.65 1.79
CA ILE A 83 7.26 5.75 0.64
C ILE A 83 7.38 6.52 -0.68
N LEU A 84 6.72 7.68 -0.78
CA LEU A 84 6.75 8.54 -1.97
C LEU A 84 8.17 9.07 -2.27
N GLU A 85 8.93 9.40 -1.23
CA GLU A 85 10.33 9.84 -1.35
C GLU A 85 11.23 8.70 -1.86
N LYS A 86 11.07 7.49 -1.31
CA LYS A 86 11.86 6.32 -1.72
C LYS A 86 11.60 5.91 -3.18
N PHE A 87 10.38 6.11 -3.68
CA PHE A 87 10.04 5.97 -5.10
C PHE A 87 10.45 7.15 -5.98
N ARG A 88 11.01 8.22 -5.40
CA ARG A 88 11.35 9.49 -6.09
C ARG A 88 10.18 10.01 -6.92
N PHE A 89 8.97 9.91 -6.38
CA PHE A 89 7.77 10.06 -7.19
C PHE A 89 7.62 11.46 -7.80
N ARG A 90 8.11 12.48 -7.09
CA ARG A 90 8.12 13.88 -7.55
C ARG A 90 9.02 14.08 -8.77
N GLU A 91 10.15 13.37 -8.87
CA GLU A 91 11.00 13.40 -10.06
C GLU A 91 10.29 12.77 -11.26
N GLN A 92 9.58 11.65 -11.03
CA GLN A 92 8.82 10.97 -12.08
C GLN A 92 7.64 11.82 -12.60
N ILE A 93 7.01 12.62 -11.73
CA ILE A 93 5.99 13.59 -12.16
C ILE A 93 6.58 14.58 -13.16
N ASN A 94 7.74 15.18 -12.87
CA ASN A 94 8.37 16.15 -13.76
C ASN A 94 8.66 15.52 -15.13
N VAL A 95 9.23 14.31 -15.14
CA VAL A 95 9.51 13.55 -16.37
C VAL A 95 8.23 13.30 -17.17
N MET A 96 7.14 12.86 -16.52
CA MET A 96 5.86 12.61 -17.17
C MET A 96 5.17 13.89 -17.66
N THR A 97 5.35 15.01 -16.97
CA THR A 97 4.82 16.32 -17.38
C THR A 97 5.53 16.83 -18.62
N ASP A 98 6.87 16.78 -18.64
CA ASP A 98 7.70 17.20 -19.77
C ASP A 98 7.39 16.36 -21.02
N ALA A 99 7.18 15.05 -20.84
CA ALA A 99 6.81 14.12 -21.89
C ALA A 99 5.33 14.19 -22.33
N ASP A 100 4.50 15.01 -21.66
CA ASP A 100 3.05 15.13 -21.92
C ASP A 100 2.24 13.83 -21.75
N VAL A 101 2.64 12.99 -20.80
CA VAL A 101 1.98 11.70 -20.54
C VAL A 101 1.28 11.63 -19.20
N LEU A 102 1.52 12.58 -18.29
CA LEU A 102 1.01 12.55 -16.92
C LEU A 102 -0.52 12.37 -16.85
N GLY A 103 -1.27 13.17 -17.61
CA GLY A 103 -2.74 13.11 -17.63
C GLY A 103 -3.25 11.74 -18.09
N GLY A 104 -2.70 11.23 -19.20
CA GLY A 104 -3.07 9.91 -19.73
C GLY A 104 -2.68 8.75 -18.81
N VAL A 105 -1.61 8.89 -18.02
CA VAL A 105 -1.26 7.91 -16.99
C VAL A 105 -2.31 7.93 -15.87
N ILE A 106 -2.66 9.11 -15.35
CA ILE A 106 -3.69 9.23 -14.29
C ILE A 106 -5.03 8.66 -14.79
N GLU A 107 -5.48 9.04 -15.98
CA GLU A 107 -6.72 8.52 -16.60
C GLU A 107 -6.76 6.99 -16.67
N LYS A 108 -5.65 6.35 -17.01
CA LYS A 108 -5.57 4.88 -17.03
C LYS A 108 -5.74 4.28 -15.64
N PHE A 109 -5.13 4.86 -14.61
CA PHE A 109 -5.20 4.33 -13.24
C PHE A 109 -6.54 4.58 -12.53
N VAL A 110 -7.29 5.63 -12.93
CA VAL A 110 -8.64 5.88 -12.40
C VAL A 110 -9.76 5.32 -13.28
N SER A 111 -9.39 4.61 -14.35
CA SER A 111 -10.35 3.98 -15.26
C SER A 111 -11.20 2.93 -14.55
N PRO A 112 -12.53 2.90 -14.74
CA PRO A 112 -13.41 1.88 -14.15
C PRO A 112 -13.15 0.47 -14.71
N LYS A 113 -12.28 0.33 -15.71
CA LYS A 113 -11.84 -0.96 -16.26
C LYS A 113 -10.75 -1.64 -15.41
N ILE A 114 -10.20 -0.95 -14.43
CA ILE A 114 -9.19 -1.47 -13.51
C ILE A 114 -9.69 -1.18 -12.09
N ASN A 115 -9.89 -2.23 -11.30
CA ASN A 115 -10.25 -2.08 -9.90
C ASN A 115 -9.01 -2.37 -9.05
N LEU A 116 -8.51 -1.36 -8.33
CA LEU A 116 -7.47 -1.51 -7.30
C LEU A 116 -8.01 -1.28 -5.90
N SER A 117 -9.33 -1.16 -5.73
CA SER A 117 -9.98 -0.95 -4.43
C SER A 117 -10.38 -2.30 -3.79
N PRO A 118 -10.60 -2.37 -2.47
CA PRO A 118 -11.14 -3.55 -1.81
C PRO A 118 -12.63 -3.78 -2.14
N ASN A 119 -13.31 -2.77 -2.70
CA ASN A 119 -14.73 -2.80 -3.00
C ASN A 119 -14.97 -3.25 -4.45
N PRO A 120 -16.03 -4.02 -4.74
CA PRO A 120 -16.37 -4.38 -6.10
C PRO A 120 -16.84 -3.17 -6.92
N VAL A 121 -16.56 -3.18 -8.23
CA VAL A 121 -17.18 -2.26 -9.18
C VAL A 121 -18.46 -2.91 -9.68
N LEU A 122 -19.59 -2.21 -9.55
CA LEU A 122 -20.90 -2.68 -9.97
C LEU A 122 -21.31 -2.04 -11.31
N ASP A 123 -22.11 -2.74 -12.09
CA ASP A 123 -22.79 -2.17 -13.26
C ASP A 123 -24.10 -1.45 -12.88
N ASP A 124 -24.80 -0.89 -13.86
CA ASP A 124 -26.08 -0.18 -13.66
C ASP A 124 -27.19 -1.07 -13.07
N ASN A 125 -27.06 -2.40 -13.18
CA ASN A 125 -28.02 -3.37 -12.65
C ASN A 125 -27.63 -3.86 -11.24
N GLY A 126 -26.48 -3.44 -10.73
CA GLY A 126 -25.92 -3.87 -9.45
C GLY A 126 -25.13 -5.18 -9.52
N ASP A 127 -24.86 -5.70 -10.73
CA ASP A 127 -24.03 -6.89 -10.93
C ASP A 127 -22.54 -6.54 -10.82
N ILE A 128 -21.73 -7.46 -10.29
CA ILE A 128 -20.28 -7.25 -10.13
C ILE A 128 -19.60 -7.27 -11.51
N LEU A 129 -19.14 -6.11 -11.95
CA LEU A 129 -18.34 -5.95 -13.16
C LEU A 129 -16.88 -6.34 -12.90
N LEU A 130 -16.32 -5.87 -11.78
CA LEU A 130 -14.97 -6.22 -11.33
C LEU A 130 -15.00 -6.56 -9.84
N PRO A 131 -14.41 -7.68 -9.41
CA PRO A 131 -14.33 -8.01 -8.00
C PRO A 131 -13.47 -6.98 -7.26
N GLY A 132 -13.74 -6.79 -5.97
CA GLY A 132 -12.84 -6.08 -5.06
C GLY A 132 -11.52 -6.83 -4.92
N LEU A 133 -10.41 -6.09 -4.77
CA LEU A 133 -9.09 -6.66 -4.53
C LEU A 133 -8.74 -6.56 -3.05
N ASP A 134 -8.72 -7.71 -2.39
CA ASP A 134 -8.18 -7.82 -1.04
C ASP A 134 -6.67 -7.56 -1.01
N ASN A 135 -6.13 -7.39 0.20
CA ASN A 135 -4.72 -7.05 0.38
C ASN A 135 -3.77 -8.17 -0.05
N HIS A 136 -4.19 -9.42 0.06
CA HIS A 136 -3.40 -10.56 -0.39
C HIS A 136 -3.21 -10.55 -1.91
N THR A 137 -4.31 -10.37 -2.64
CA THR A 137 -4.34 -10.29 -4.10
C THR A 137 -3.59 -9.05 -4.61
N MET A 138 -3.70 -7.92 -3.91
CA MET A 138 -2.89 -6.73 -4.21
C MET A 138 -1.39 -7.01 -4.09
N GLY A 139 -0.96 -7.71 -3.03
CA GLY A 139 0.43 -8.12 -2.87
C GLY A 139 0.93 -8.95 -4.05
N ILE A 140 0.13 -9.92 -4.52
CA ILE A 140 0.45 -10.73 -5.70
C ILE A 140 0.56 -9.85 -6.96
N ILE A 141 -0.36 -8.91 -7.17
CA ILE A 141 -0.32 -8.00 -8.33
C ILE A 141 0.94 -7.14 -8.30
N PHE A 142 1.31 -6.58 -7.15
CA PHE A 142 2.54 -5.80 -7.02
C PHE A 142 3.77 -6.62 -7.38
N GLU A 143 3.87 -7.85 -6.86
CA GLU A 143 4.98 -8.74 -7.19
C GLU A 143 5.05 -9.10 -8.66
N GLU A 144 3.91 -9.40 -9.28
CA GLU A 144 3.85 -9.71 -10.71
C GLU A 144 4.21 -8.49 -11.58
N LEU A 145 3.85 -7.28 -11.17
CA LEU A 145 4.27 -6.06 -11.85
C LEU A 145 5.78 -5.84 -11.78
N ILE A 146 6.38 -6.06 -10.60
CA ILE A 146 7.83 -5.95 -10.40
C ILE A 146 8.56 -7.04 -11.21
N ARG A 147 8.07 -8.30 -11.14
CA ARG A 147 8.65 -9.43 -11.88
C ARG A 147 8.70 -9.13 -13.37
N ARG A 148 7.59 -8.68 -13.96
CA ARG A 148 7.54 -8.32 -15.39
C ARG A 148 8.47 -7.18 -15.74
N PHE A 149 8.57 -6.16 -14.89
CA PHE A 149 9.47 -5.03 -15.11
C PHE A 149 10.94 -5.46 -15.08
N ASN A 150 11.33 -6.32 -14.15
CA ASN A 150 12.71 -6.81 -14.07
C ASN A 150 13.05 -7.74 -15.26
N GLU A 151 12.12 -8.60 -15.66
CA GLU A 151 12.27 -9.45 -16.86
C GLU A 151 12.43 -8.63 -18.14
N GLU A 152 11.70 -7.52 -18.29
CA GLU A 152 11.81 -6.62 -19.44
C GLU A 152 13.14 -5.84 -19.46
N ASN A 153 13.75 -5.58 -18.29
CA ASN A 153 14.99 -4.81 -18.15
C ASN A 153 16.28 -5.65 -18.14
N ASN A 154 16.20 -6.98 -18.33
CA ASN A 154 17.34 -7.92 -18.27
C ASN A 154 18.16 -7.86 -16.96
N GLU A 155 17.56 -7.41 -15.85
CA GLU A 155 18.17 -7.56 -14.53
C GLU A 155 17.98 -9.01 -14.07
N GLU A 156 18.98 -9.60 -13.39
CA GLU A 156 18.92 -11.00 -12.97
C GLU A 156 17.72 -11.24 -12.04
N ALA A 157 16.67 -11.88 -12.57
CA ALA A 157 15.38 -12.09 -11.89
C ALA A 157 15.45 -12.84 -10.54
N GLY A 158 16.62 -13.37 -10.16
CA GLY A 158 16.85 -14.13 -8.93
C GLY A 158 17.26 -13.31 -7.70
N GLU A 159 17.70 -12.05 -7.85
CA GLU A 159 18.27 -11.30 -6.72
C GLU A 159 17.22 -10.60 -5.83
N HIS A 160 15.97 -10.47 -6.27
CA HIS A 160 14.99 -9.60 -5.61
C HIS A 160 13.70 -10.27 -5.14
N PHE A 161 13.44 -11.52 -5.55
CA PHE A 161 12.17 -12.19 -5.24
C PHE A 161 12.33 -13.66 -4.90
N THR A 162 11.68 -14.07 -3.81
CA THR A 162 11.52 -15.48 -3.46
C THR A 162 10.12 -15.96 -3.87
N PRO A 163 9.99 -16.99 -4.74
CA PRO A 163 8.68 -17.52 -5.13
C PRO A 163 7.79 -17.87 -3.94
N ARG A 164 6.49 -17.55 -4.05
CA ARG A 164 5.51 -17.75 -2.95
C ARG A 164 5.45 -19.19 -2.46
N ASP A 165 5.61 -20.18 -3.33
CA ASP A 165 5.65 -21.59 -2.95
C ASP A 165 6.88 -21.95 -2.12
N ALA A 166 8.04 -21.35 -2.43
CA ALA A 166 9.25 -21.52 -1.64
C ALA A 166 9.10 -20.86 -0.26
N ILE A 167 8.50 -19.67 -0.18
CA ILE A 167 8.19 -18.99 1.09
C ILE A 167 7.23 -19.84 1.94
N ARG A 168 6.17 -20.39 1.35
CA ARG A 168 5.21 -21.28 2.05
C ARG A 168 5.89 -22.52 2.61
N LEU A 169 6.84 -23.11 1.87
CA LEU A 169 7.63 -24.23 2.35
C LEU A 169 8.54 -23.82 3.52
N MET A 170 9.24 -22.68 3.42
CA MET A 170 10.14 -22.21 4.48
C MET A 170 9.38 -21.89 5.78
N THR A 171 8.24 -21.20 5.68
CA THR A 171 7.38 -20.91 6.84
C THR A 171 6.78 -22.17 7.45
N ASP A 172 6.43 -23.18 6.63
CA ASP A 172 6.02 -24.50 7.10
C ASP A 172 7.10 -25.20 7.91
N LEU A 173 8.33 -25.22 7.39
CA LEU A 173 9.49 -25.81 8.07
C LEU A 173 9.80 -25.10 9.39
N MET A 174 9.53 -23.80 9.48
CA MET A 174 9.72 -23.01 10.69
C MET A 174 8.65 -23.29 11.75
N PHE A 175 7.37 -23.27 11.39
CA PHE A 175 6.29 -23.30 12.37
C PHE A 175 5.73 -24.69 12.67
N LYS A 176 5.58 -25.58 11.67
CA LYS A 176 4.96 -26.90 11.88
C LYS A 176 5.67 -27.75 12.96
N PRO A 177 7.01 -27.80 13.04
CA PRO A 177 7.70 -28.60 14.07
C PRO A 177 7.47 -28.11 15.51
N ILE A 178 7.05 -26.86 15.68
CA ILE A 178 6.82 -26.23 16.98
C ILE A 178 5.35 -25.88 17.23
N ALA A 179 4.43 -26.28 16.34
CA ALA A 179 3.03 -25.88 16.38
C ALA A 179 2.35 -26.14 17.74
N ASP A 180 2.65 -27.28 18.37
CA ASP A 180 2.11 -27.64 19.69
C ASP A 180 2.73 -26.84 20.86
N LYS A 181 3.88 -26.20 20.63
CA LYS A 181 4.60 -25.38 21.61
C LYS A 181 4.27 -23.89 21.51
N ILE A 182 3.67 -23.46 20.40
CA ILE A 182 3.18 -22.09 20.23
C ILE A 182 2.02 -21.87 21.21
N THR A 183 2.09 -20.85 22.04
CA THR A 183 1.08 -20.49 23.04
C THR A 183 0.51 -19.11 22.73
N ASN A 184 -0.56 -18.72 23.41
CA ASN A 184 -1.09 -17.36 23.30
C ASN A 184 0.00 -16.32 23.58
N GLY A 185 -0.03 -15.21 22.86
CA GLY A 185 0.91 -14.12 23.01
C GLY A 185 1.36 -13.53 21.69
N THR A 186 2.35 -12.65 21.79
CA THR A 186 2.90 -11.94 20.65
C THR A 186 4.28 -12.48 20.29
N TYR A 187 4.46 -12.83 19.03
CA TYR A 187 5.71 -13.35 18.49
C TYR A 187 6.41 -12.30 17.65
N LEU A 188 7.74 -12.33 17.63
CA LEU A 188 8.56 -11.48 16.77
C LEU A 188 8.99 -12.28 15.55
N CYS A 189 8.73 -11.76 14.35
CA CYS A 189 9.29 -12.29 13.11
C CYS A 189 10.24 -11.27 12.51
N TYR A 190 11.48 -11.68 12.27
CA TYR A 190 12.52 -10.82 11.74
C TYR A 190 13.11 -11.39 10.45
N ASP A 191 13.21 -10.54 9.43
CA ASP A 191 13.89 -10.84 8.17
C ASP A 191 14.89 -9.72 7.84
N GLY A 192 16.18 -10.05 7.84
CA GLY A 192 17.27 -9.09 7.63
C GLY A 192 17.52 -8.72 6.17
N ALA A 193 16.83 -9.35 5.22
CA ALA A 193 16.88 -9.05 3.79
C ALA A 193 15.51 -9.33 3.19
N CYS A 194 14.50 -8.59 3.68
CA CYS A 194 13.10 -8.95 3.50
C CYS A 194 12.59 -8.75 2.07
N GLY A 195 13.35 -8.08 1.20
CA GLY A 195 12.90 -7.78 -0.15
C GLY A 195 11.58 -7.01 -0.11
N THR A 196 10.60 -7.47 -0.89
CA THR A 196 9.24 -6.93 -0.90
C THR A 196 8.40 -7.29 0.33
N GLY A 197 8.98 -7.94 1.35
CA GLY A 197 8.29 -8.35 2.58
C GLY A 197 7.48 -9.64 2.47
N GLY A 198 7.57 -10.35 1.34
CA GLY A 198 6.75 -11.53 1.07
C GLY A 198 6.87 -12.65 2.11
N MET A 199 8.08 -12.87 2.66
CA MET A 199 8.34 -13.83 3.73
C MET A 199 7.58 -13.48 5.01
N LEU A 200 7.68 -12.22 5.43
CA LEU A 200 7.06 -11.70 6.64
C LEU A 200 5.53 -11.80 6.57
N THR A 201 4.94 -11.48 5.41
CA THR A 201 3.49 -11.64 5.23
C THR A 201 3.05 -13.09 5.36
N ILE A 202 3.72 -14.03 4.66
CA ILE A 202 3.30 -15.44 4.71
C ILE A 202 3.57 -16.03 6.10
N ALA A 203 4.60 -15.56 6.80
CA ALA A 203 4.84 -15.96 8.18
C ALA A 203 3.69 -15.55 9.11
N ASP A 204 3.16 -14.33 8.96
CA ASP A 204 1.96 -13.88 9.68
C ASP A 204 0.73 -14.74 9.35
N GLU A 205 0.43 -14.93 8.06
CA GLU A 205 -0.67 -15.78 7.59
C GLU A 205 -0.56 -17.20 8.19
N ARG A 206 0.62 -17.81 8.12
CA ARG A 206 0.85 -19.16 8.62
C ARG A 206 0.73 -19.26 10.15
N LEU A 207 1.19 -18.26 10.89
CA LEU A 207 1.03 -18.24 12.34
C LEU A 207 -0.45 -18.12 12.72
N LYS A 208 -1.23 -17.29 12.01
CA LYS A 208 -2.68 -17.17 12.19
C LYS A 208 -3.41 -18.48 11.88
N GLU A 209 -3.08 -19.15 10.78
CA GLU A 209 -3.63 -20.50 10.44
C GLU A 209 -3.39 -21.53 11.56
N LEU A 210 -2.22 -21.47 12.21
CA LEU A 210 -1.92 -22.34 13.36
C LEU A 210 -2.68 -21.92 14.63
N GLY A 211 -3.02 -20.63 14.74
CA GLY A 211 -3.74 -20.01 15.85
C GLY A 211 -5.25 -20.24 15.86
N GLU A 212 -5.88 -20.47 14.69
CA GLU A 212 -7.31 -20.78 14.56
C GLU A 212 -7.77 -22.00 15.41
N LYS A 213 -6.83 -22.78 15.96
CA LYS A 213 -7.05 -23.83 16.96
C LYS A 213 -7.20 -23.33 18.42
N ASN A 214 -7.90 -22.21 18.66
CA ASN A 214 -8.12 -21.58 19.99
C ASN A 214 -6.91 -20.86 20.60
N LYS A 215 -6.03 -20.26 19.79
CA LYS A 215 -4.92 -19.45 20.31
C LYS A 215 -5.07 -17.99 19.90
N ASP A 216 -4.92 -17.10 20.88
CA ASP A 216 -4.83 -15.67 20.64
C ASP A 216 -3.37 -15.33 20.30
N LEU A 217 -3.08 -15.29 19.00
CA LEU A 217 -1.74 -15.08 18.46
C LEU A 217 -1.67 -13.74 17.74
N SER A 218 -0.66 -12.96 18.08
CA SER A 218 -0.23 -11.81 17.29
C SER A 218 1.22 -11.99 16.88
N ILE A 219 1.60 -11.38 15.77
CA ILE A 219 2.98 -11.29 15.32
C ILE A 219 3.34 -9.81 15.22
N TYR A 220 4.60 -9.48 15.49
CA TYR A 220 5.24 -8.24 15.09
C TYR A 220 6.24 -8.54 13.98
N LEU A 221 6.08 -7.89 12.84
CA LEU A 221 6.93 -8.07 11.66
C LEU A 221 8.04 -7.01 11.65
N TYR A 222 9.29 -7.44 11.52
CA TYR A 222 10.44 -6.57 11.35
C TYR A 222 11.25 -6.97 10.13
N GLY A 223 11.43 -6.04 9.21
CA GLY A 223 12.17 -6.25 7.97
C GLY A 223 13.32 -5.27 7.82
N GLN A 224 14.43 -5.71 7.22
CA GLN A 224 15.47 -4.82 6.72
C GLN A 224 15.61 -5.00 5.21
N GLU A 225 15.66 -3.88 4.49
CA GLU A 225 15.89 -3.84 3.05
C GLU A 225 16.79 -2.63 2.75
N SER A 226 17.84 -2.86 1.96
CA SER A 226 18.84 -1.84 1.65
C SER A 226 18.47 -1.04 0.39
N GLN A 227 17.73 -1.64 -0.54
CA GLN A 227 17.29 -0.99 -1.76
C GLN A 227 16.05 -0.11 -1.52
N PRO A 228 16.11 1.22 -1.77
CA PRO A 228 15.04 2.15 -1.42
C PRO A 228 13.66 1.81 -2.01
N GLU A 229 13.61 1.44 -3.28
CA GLU A 229 12.34 1.12 -3.96
C GLU A 229 11.72 -0.16 -3.42
N THR A 230 12.53 -1.20 -3.21
CA THR A 230 12.11 -2.47 -2.61
C THR A 230 11.60 -2.26 -1.18
N TYR A 231 12.28 -1.42 -0.39
CA TYR A 231 11.82 -1.00 0.94
C TYR A 231 10.44 -0.32 0.87
N ALA A 232 10.26 0.61 -0.08
CA ALA A 232 9.00 1.33 -0.25
C ALA A 232 7.84 0.39 -0.62
N ILE A 233 8.12 -0.63 -1.44
CA ILE A 233 7.18 -1.69 -1.79
C ILE A 233 6.78 -2.48 -0.53
N ALA A 234 7.76 -2.98 0.23
CA ALA A 234 7.50 -3.76 1.44
C ALA A 234 6.70 -2.96 2.47
N LYS A 235 7.06 -1.70 2.70
CA LYS A 235 6.36 -0.82 3.64
C LYS A 235 4.94 -0.52 3.19
N ALA A 236 4.73 -0.24 1.90
CA ALA A 236 3.39 -0.02 1.35
C ALA A 236 2.52 -1.27 1.50
N ASP A 237 3.05 -2.45 1.20
CA ASP A 237 2.33 -3.72 1.34
C ASP A 237 1.93 -4.00 2.80
N MET A 238 2.84 -3.76 3.76
CA MET A 238 2.56 -3.89 5.19
C MET A 238 1.50 -2.90 5.68
N ILE A 239 1.57 -1.63 5.27
CA ILE A 239 0.57 -0.60 5.61
C ILE A 239 -0.81 -0.97 5.04
N LEU A 240 -0.85 -1.52 3.83
CA LEU A 240 -2.10 -1.91 3.19
C LEU A 240 -2.70 -3.17 3.82
N LYS A 241 -1.87 -4.12 4.27
CA LYS A 241 -2.30 -5.39 4.88
C LYS A 241 -2.67 -5.31 6.35
N GLY A 242 -2.05 -4.40 7.11
CA GLY A 242 -2.18 -4.32 8.56
C GLY A 242 -2.77 -3.01 9.07
N ASP A 243 -2.84 -2.87 10.40
CA ASP A 243 -3.21 -1.65 11.12
C ASP A 243 -2.14 -0.54 11.06
N GLY A 244 -1.10 -0.72 10.22
CA GLY A 244 0.08 0.14 10.06
C GLY A 244 0.88 0.45 11.33
N SER A 245 0.46 -0.03 12.50
CA SER A 245 1.21 0.05 13.77
C SER A 245 2.39 -0.92 13.81
N GLN A 246 2.38 -1.88 12.87
CA GLN A 246 3.27 -3.01 12.74
C GLN A 246 4.41 -2.79 11.74
N ALA A 247 4.41 -1.69 10.98
CA ALA A 247 5.39 -1.43 9.92
C ALA A 247 6.52 -0.53 10.44
N GLY A 248 7.51 -1.16 11.09
CA GLY A 248 8.73 -0.52 11.61
C GLY A 248 9.97 -0.82 10.78
#